data_AF-A0A0F8XIV1-F1
#
_entry.id   AF-A0A0F8XIV1-F1
#
_cell.length_a   1.000
_cell.length_b   1.000
_cell.length_c   1.000
_cell.angle_alpha   90.00
_cell.angle_beta   90.00
_cell.angle_gamma   90.00
#
_symmetry.space_group_name_H-M   'P 1'
#
loop_
_entity.id
_entity.type
_entity.pdbx_description
1 polymer ?
#
loop_
_entity_poly.entity_id
_entity_poly.type
_entity_poly.pdbx_seq_one_letter_code
_entity_poly.pdbx_strand_id
1 'polypeptide(L)' 'MDAGHFTPKRVLCSATFSRGSEVEWWEWLYDEESKRYINSNDGSVHPPKSLLALVYLKQAEGWQLCRAVV' A
#
# COMPACT_ATOMS: atom_id res chain seq x y z
N MET A 1 -35.42 5.97 -9.30
CA MET A 1 -34.06 5.71 -9.83
C MET A 1 -33.18 5.52 -8.63
N ASP A 2 -32.95 4.28 -8.24
CA ASP A 2 -32.02 3.97 -7.15
C ASP A 2 -30.62 4.32 -7.64
N ALA A 3 -30.00 5.34 -7.03
CA ALA A 3 -28.58 5.56 -7.15
C ALA A 3 -27.92 4.39 -6.40
N GLY A 4 -27.76 3.27 -7.09
CA GLY A 4 -27.05 2.11 -6.57
C GLY A 4 -25.73 2.61 -6.01
N HIS A 5 -25.57 2.45 -4.69
CA HIS A 5 -24.33 2.77 -4.00
C HIS A 5 -23.26 1.82 -4.58
N PHE A 6 -22.57 2.25 -5.63
CA PHE A 6 -21.35 1.62 -6.08
C PHE A 6 -20.31 1.90 -5.00
N THR A 7 -20.24 1.02 -4.00
CA THR A 7 -19.08 1.00 -3.11
C THR A 7 -17.88 0.64 -3.98
N PRO A 8 -16.86 1.51 -4.09
CA PRO A 8 -15.67 1.21 -4.88
C PRO A 8 -15.09 -0.12 -4.40
N LYS A 9 -14.77 -1.02 -5.34
CA LYS A 9 -14.14 -2.29 -4.98
C LYS A 9 -12.75 -1.98 -4.46
N ARG A 10 -12.60 -2.07 -3.13
CA ARG A 10 -11.33 -1.84 -2.44
C ARG A 10 -10.72 -3.19 -2.07
N VAL A 11 -9.44 -3.36 -2.39
CA VAL A 11 -8.66 -4.56 -2.07
C VAL A 11 -7.62 -4.19 -1.02
N LEU A 12 -7.50 -5.00 0.02
CA LEU A 12 -6.45 -4.82 1.01
C LEU A 12 -5.11 -5.30 0.44
N CYS A 13 -4.12 -4.42 0.43
CA CYS A 13 -2.75 -4.69 0.04
C CYS A 13 -1.84 -4.52 1.25
N SER A 14 -0.80 -5.35 1.35
CA SER A 14 0.13 -5.32 2.48
C SER A 14 1.57 -5.57 2.04
N ALA A 15 2.51 -5.02 2.80
CA ALA A 15 3.93 -5.28 2.64
C ALA A 15 4.62 -5.43 3.99
N THR A 16 5.61 -6.33 4.05
CA THR A 16 6.44 -6.54 5.23
C THR A 16 7.89 -6.24 4.88
N PHE A 17 8.53 -5.39 5.67
CA PHE A 17 9.94 -5.05 5.55
C PHE A 17 10.70 -5.52 6.79
N SER A 18 11.97 -5.89 6.63
CA SER A 18 12.86 -6.20 7.76
C SER A 18 14.22 -5.52 7.63
N ARG A 19 14.86 -5.28 8.77
CA ARG A 19 16.23 -4.75 8.85
C ARG A 19 16.90 -5.32 10.10
N GLY A 20 17.78 -6.31 9.93
CA GLY A 20 18.34 -7.05 11.06
C GLY A 20 17.24 -7.79 11.83
N SER A 21 17.03 -7.45 13.10
CA SER A 21 15.95 -7.98 13.93
C SER A 21 14.66 -7.13 13.91
N GLU A 22 14.66 -5.98 13.22
CA GLU A 22 13.51 -5.09 13.12
C GLU A 22 12.56 -5.54 12.00
N VAL A 23 11.25 -5.42 12.22
CA VAL A 23 10.20 -5.73 11.24
C VAL A 23 9.15 -4.60 11.21
N GLU A 24 8.81 -4.15 10.01
CA GLU A 24 7.74 -3.19 9.76
C GLU A 24 6.65 -3.79 8.87
N TRP A 25 5.39 -3.47 9.20
CA TRP A 25 4.20 -3.88 8.44
C TRP A 25 3.50 -2.65 7.90
N TRP A 26 3.15 -2.71 6.62
CA TRP A 26 2.50 -1.62 5.91
C TRP A 26 1.24 -2.14 5.25
N GLU A 27 0.16 -1.36 5.32
CA GLU A 27 -1.14 -1.71 4.78
C GLU A 27 -1.72 -0.54 3.98
N TRP A 28 -2.34 -0.89 2.85
CA TRP A 28 -3.06 0.04 1.99
C TRP A 28 -4.37 -0.58 1.51
N LEU A 29 -5.35 0.27 1.22
CA LEU A 29 -6.52 -0.10 0.43
C LEU A 29 -6.29 0.34 -1.01
N TYR A 30 -6.23 -0.60 -1.93
CA TYR A 30 -6.23 -0.31 -3.36
C TYR A 30 -7.66 -0.09 -3.85
N ASP A 31 -7.94 1.11 -4.33
CA ASP A 31 -9.19 1.48 -4.97
C ASP A 31 -9.11 1.14 -6.46
N GLU A 32 -9.89 0.13 -6.89
CA GLU A 32 -9.91 -0.32 -8.28
C GLU A 32 -10.47 0.72 -9.25
N GLU A 33 -11.30 1.67 -8.79
CA GLU A 33 -11.90 2.70 -9.65
C GLU A 33 -10.89 3.80 -9.94
N SER A 34 -10.31 4.38 -8.90
CA SER A 34 -9.33 5.47 -9.04
C SER A 34 -7.92 4.97 -9.39
N LYS A 35 -7.66 3.66 -9.29
CA LYS A 35 -6.34 3.03 -9.47
C LYS A 35 -5.29 3.62 -8.51
N ARG A 36 -5.70 3.92 -7.27
CA ARG A 36 -4.85 4.51 -6.22
C ARG A 36 -4.82 3.62 -4.98
N TYR A 37 -3.74 3.77 -4.22
CA TYR A 37 -3.57 3.16 -2.91
C TYR A 37 -3.85 4.19 -1.83
N ILE A 38 -4.62 3.81 -0.81
CA ILE A 38 -4.93 4.64 0.35
C ILE A 38 -4.24 4.00 1.54
N ASN A 39 -3.30 4.71 2.17
CA ASN A 39 -2.59 4.22 3.35
C ASN A 39 -3.57 4.04 4.52
N SER A 40 -3.57 2.85 5.13
CA SER A 40 -4.51 2.52 6.20
C SER A 40 -4.26 3.29 7.50
N ASN A 41 -3.03 3.80 7.71
CA ASN A 41 -2.64 4.47 8.94
C ASN A 41 -2.99 5.97 8.93
N ASP A 42 -2.71 6.67 7.83
CA ASP A 42 -2.84 8.13 7.74
C ASP A 42 -3.83 8.60 6.67
N GLY A 43 -4.42 7.69 5.90
CA GLY A 43 -5.37 8.00 4.83
C GLY A 43 -4.75 8.64 3.58
N SER A 44 -3.42 8.76 3.52
CA SER A 44 -2.74 9.37 2.37
C SER A 44 -2.94 8.54 1.10
N VAL A 45 -3.07 9.24 -0.04
CA VAL A 45 -3.38 8.61 -1.33
C VAL A 45 -2.15 8.61 -2.23
N HIS A 46 -1.80 7.44 -2.75
CA HIS A 46 -0.59 7.23 -3.54
C HIS A 46 -0.90 6.58 -4.89
N PRO A 47 -0.31 7.05 -6.00
CA PRO A 47 -0.25 6.26 -7.23
C PRO A 47 0.63 5.02 -7.04
N PRO A 48 0.45 3.97 -7.89
CA PRO A 48 1.30 2.77 -7.86
C PRO A 48 2.81 3.08 -7.92
N LYS A 49 3.22 4.07 -8.73
CA LYS A 49 4.63 4.47 -8.86
C LYS A 49 5.24 4.98 -7.55
N SER A 50 4.43 5.59 -6.67
CA SER A 50 4.90 6.06 -5.37
C SER A 50 5.22 4.91 -4.42
N LEU A 51 4.48 3.80 -4.49
CA LEU A 51 4.79 2.62 -3.68
C LEU A 51 6.10 1.97 -4.11
N LEU A 52 6.38 1.91 -5.42
CA LEU A 52 7.66 1.43 -5.92
C LEU A 52 8.83 2.33 -5.46
N ALA A 53 8.65 3.66 -5.51
CA ALA A 53 9.65 4.60 -5.00
C ALA A 53 9.88 4.44 -3.50
N LEU A 54 8.82 4.22 -2.71
CA LEU A 54 8.91 3.94 -1.28
C LEU A 54 9.74 2.68 -1.00
N VAL A 55 9.52 1.59 -1.76
CA VAL A 55 10.34 0.37 -1.63
C VAL A 55 11.82 0.68 -1.85
N TYR A 56 12.16 1.46 -2.88
CA TYR A 56 13.56 1.83 -3.15
C TYR A 56 14.16 2.70 -2.05
N LEU A 57 13.40 3.66 -1.50
CA LEU A 57 13.86 4.48 -0.38
C LEU A 57 14.12 3.62 0.86
N LYS A 58 13.22 2.69 1.19
CA LYS A 58 13.40 1.74 2.28
C LYS A 58 14.63 0.86 2.07
N GLN A 59 14.86 0.38 0.84
CA GLN A 59 16.08 -0.38 0.51
C GLN A 59 17.36 0.45 0.70
N ALA A 60 17.35 1.74 0.35
CA ALA A 60 18.47 2.63 0.59
C ALA A 60 18.76 2.86 2.08
N GLU A 61 17.74 2.76 2.93
CA GLU A 61 17.83 2.79 4.41
C GLU A 61 18.23 1.42 5.03
N GLY A 62 18.47 0.41 4.19
CA GLY A 62 18.87 -0.93 4.61
C GLY A 62 17.72 -1.90 4.90
N TRP A 63 16.48 -1.52 4.60
CA TRP A 63 15.33 -2.43 4.73
C TRP A 63 15.22 -3.39 3.55
N GLN A 64 14.77 -4.61 3.81
CA GLN A 64 14.50 -5.62 2.80
C GLN A 64 13.01 -5.91 2.74
N LEU A 65 12.44 -5.89 1.54
CA LEU A 65 11.05 -6.32 1.33
C LEU A 65 10.99 -7.85 1.44
N CYS A 66 10.31 -8.35 2.47
CA CYS A 66 10.18 -9.80 2.71
C CYS A 66 8.96 -10.40 2.01
N ARG A 67 7.84 -9.66 1.99
CA ARG A 67 6.57 -10.09 1.40
C ARG A 67 5.79 -8.88 0.92
N ALA A 68 5.14 -9.01 -0.22
CA ALA A 68 4.13 -8.08 -0.71
C ALA A 68 2.91 -8.88 -1.17
N VAL A 69 1.72 -8.44 -0.76
CA VAL A 69 0.41 -8.91 -1.24
C VAL A 69 -0.27 -7.70 -1.85
N VAL A 70 -0.44 -7.73 -3.18
CA VAL A 70 -1.03 -6.67 -4.00
C VAL A 70 -2.37 -7.10 -4.55
#